data_AF-A0A4R4QBI0-F1
#
_entry.id   AF-A0A4R4QBI0-F1
#
_cell.length_a   1.000
_cell.length_b   1.000
_cell.length_c   1.000
_cell.angle_alpha   90.00
_cell.angle_beta   90.00
_cell.angle_gamma   90.00
#
_symmetry.space_group_name_H-M   'P 1'
#
loop_
_entity.id
_entity.type
_entity.pdbx_description
1 polymer ?
#
loop_
_entity_poly.entity_id
_entity_poly.type
_entity_poly.pdbx_seq_one_letter_code
_entity_poly.pdbx_strand_id
1 'polypeptide(L)'
;MIPPVCRNLRTDPVRRWFYGEFMMTTSENLLNLSDFAWGRLRARVQGLTDEEYFWEPFDGCWTIRKTGDGFAPDMTDIPPTPSPFTTLAWRITHIVDILQEDRTATWFGHEVNPADGQPPVPASAAEALTALDHSYDVWRRRLAALSQEDLDRPLGEIAAPYADHDGTAFALHILDELIHHGAEVATLRDFYRGLHPEDPFGAAFAGEVTPAERPTLLAEAAAAQRWDVIPQLADLGFGLDEKTTDGFTAAHLAAGNGALETVRFLVGRGADLSITDPRFNADVLGWAQWFKRADVVAFLEDQGTKAR
;
A
#
# COMPACT_ATOMS: atom_id res chain seq x y z
N MET A 1 -22.27 40.77 -3.15
CA MET A 1 -22.99 41.01 -1.88
C MET A 1 -22.51 39.94 -0.90
N ILE A 2 -21.52 40.27 -0.06
CA ILE A 2 -20.99 39.40 0.99
C ILE A 2 -20.96 40.28 2.25
N PRO A 3 -21.71 39.96 3.31
CA PRO A 3 -21.61 40.69 4.56
C PRO A 3 -20.40 40.20 5.39
N PRO A 4 -19.77 41.10 6.17
CA PRO A 4 -18.75 40.77 7.15
C PRO A 4 -19.41 40.32 8.46
N VAL A 5 -18.66 39.65 9.35
CA VAL A 5 -18.50 40.03 10.79
C VAL A 5 -17.68 38.96 11.53
N CYS A 6 -16.63 39.49 12.17
CA CYS A 6 -15.79 39.02 13.27
C CYS A 6 -16.41 38.05 14.30
N ARG A 7 -15.58 37.23 14.96
CA ARG A 7 -15.11 37.52 16.34
C ARG A 7 -14.22 36.43 16.96
N ASN A 8 -13.17 36.92 17.63
CA ASN A 8 -12.37 36.35 18.71
C ASN A 8 -12.99 35.17 19.48
N LEU A 9 -12.29 34.02 19.47
CA LEU A 9 -12.51 32.88 20.38
C LEU A 9 -11.71 32.98 21.69
N ARG A 10 -11.50 34.19 22.21
CA ARG A 10 -10.89 34.40 23.53
C ARG A 10 -11.87 35.11 24.43
N THR A 11 -12.79 34.33 25.03
CA THR A 11 -13.42 34.54 26.36
C THR A 11 -14.76 33.81 26.39
N ASP A 12 -14.76 32.54 26.78
CA ASP A 12 -15.97 31.90 27.30
C ASP A 12 -15.61 31.11 28.58
N PRO A 13 -16.04 31.55 29.79
CA PRO A 13 -15.60 30.95 31.06
C PRO A 13 -16.32 29.65 31.46
N VAL A 14 -17.16 29.05 30.60
CA VAL A 14 -18.15 28.04 31.02
C VAL A 14 -17.87 26.62 30.52
N ARG A 15 -16.65 26.27 30.11
CA ARG A 15 -16.24 24.87 29.85
C ARG A 15 -15.20 24.34 30.85
N ARG A 16 -15.41 24.61 32.14
CA ARG A 16 -14.53 24.15 33.22
C ARG A 16 -15.17 23.06 34.09
N TRP A 17 -15.76 22.03 33.49
CA TRP A 17 -16.22 20.85 34.23
C TRP A 17 -16.07 19.56 33.41
N PHE A 18 -15.28 18.62 33.97
CA PHE A 18 -15.14 17.19 33.63
C PHE A 18 -14.25 16.72 32.47
N TYR A 19 -13.00 17.20 32.38
CA TYR A 19 -11.88 16.36 31.96
C TYR A 19 -10.68 16.68 32.86
N GLY A 20 -10.15 15.68 33.57
CA GLY A 20 -8.83 15.83 34.15
C GLY A 20 -7.84 16.04 33.00
N GLU A 21 -7.03 17.08 33.07
CA GLU A 21 -5.83 17.21 32.23
C GLU A 21 -4.85 16.12 32.66
N PHE A 22 -5.05 14.88 32.18
CA PHE A 22 -3.99 13.90 32.18
C PHE A 22 -2.98 14.37 31.13
N MET A 23 -1.91 15.01 31.59
CA MET A 23 -0.75 15.26 30.74
C MET A 23 -0.16 13.90 30.37
N MET A 24 -0.04 13.62 29.07
CA MET A 24 0.63 12.39 28.60
C MET A 24 2.07 12.36 29.10
N THR A 25 2.46 11.23 29.68
CA THR A 25 3.84 10.96 30.09
C THR A 25 4.77 10.84 28.89
N THR A 26 6.09 10.97 29.10
CA THR A 26 7.08 10.76 28.05
C THR A 26 6.96 9.36 27.45
N SER A 27 6.78 8.33 28.28
CA SER A 27 6.58 6.94 27.84
C SER A 27 5.33 6.79 26.96
N GLU A 28 4.19 7.38 27.35
CA GLU A 28 2.98 7.36 26.51
C GLU A 28 3.19 8.05 25.16
N ASN A 29 3.91 9.17 25.11
CA ASN A 29 4.21 9.84 23.84
C ASN A 29 5.12 9.00 22.93
N LEU A 30 6.15 8.36 23.49
CA LEU A 30 7.04 7.46 22.74
C LEU A 30 6.27 6.25 22.21
N LEU A 31 5.42 5.63 23.03
CA LEU A 31 4.61 4.48 22.65
C LEU A 31 3.59 4.85 21.56
N ASN A 32 2.92 6.00 21.68
CA ASN A 32 1.99 6.49 20.67
C ASN A 32 2.68 6.74 19.32
N LEU A 33 3.89 7.32 19.33
CA LEU A 33 4.67 7.51 18.11
C LEU A 33 5.12 6.17 17.51
N SER A 34 5.56 5.24 18.37
CA SER A 34 5.90 3.86 17.98
C SER A 34 4.73 3.20 17.25
N ASP A 35 3.55 3.18 17.87
CA ASP A 35 2.35 2.52 17.33
C ASP A 35 1.89 3.18 16.03
N PHE A 36 2.02 4.51 15.93
CA PHE A 36 1.71 5.23 14.70
C PHE A 36 2.70 4.92 13.57
N ALA A 37 4.01 4.90 13.85
CA ALA A 37 5.04 4.54 12.87
C ALA A 37 4.88 3.10 12.40
N TRP A 38 4.65 2.18 13.33
CA TRP A 38 4.36 0.78 13.08
C TRP A 38 3.13 0.58 12.20
N GLY A 39 2.00 1.19 12.54
CA GLY A 39 0.77 1.07 11.76
C GLY A 39 0.96 1.51 10.31
N ARG A 40 1.76 2.58 10.08
CA ARG A 40 2.13 3.00 8.72
C ARG A 40 2.98 1.94 8.03
N LEU A 41 4.08 1.49 8.63
CA LEU A 41 4.94 0.45 8.03
C LEU A 41 4.12 -0.82 7.72
N ARG A 42 3.36 -1.32 8.68
CA ARG A 42 2.62 -2.57 8.55
C ARG A 42 1.57 -2.54 7.45
N ALA A 43 0.83 -1.43 7.32
CA ALA A 43 -0.10 -1.21 6.21
C ALA A 43 0.65 -1.16 4.86
N ARG A 44 1.83 -0.54 4.84
CA ARG A 44 2.65 -0.42 3.63
C ARG A 44 3.25 -1.73 3.16
N VAL A 45 3.38 -2.77 3.99
CA VAL A 45 3.88 -4.10 3.60
C VAL A 45 2.76 -5.15 3.49
N GLN A 46 1.49 -4.75 3.59
CA GLN A 46 0.37 -5.68 3.40
C GLN A 46 0.36 -6.25 1.97
N GLY A 47 0.21 -7.57 1.84
CA GLY A 47 0.22 -8.27 0.55
C GLY A 47 1.58 -8.32 -0.14
N LEU A 48 2.68 -8.19 0.60
CA LEU A 48 4.03 -8.35 0.08
C LEU A 48 4.21 -9.79 -0.43
N THR A 49 4.63 -9.94 -1.69
CA THR A 49 4.90 -11.24 -2.32
C THR A 49 6.39 -11.59 -2.21
N ASP A 50 6.74 -12.86 -2.41
CA ASP A 50 8.16 -13.28 -2.44
C ASP A 50 8.92 -12.62 -3.59
N GLU A 51 8.27 -12.44 -4.75
CA GLU A 51 8.86 -11.74 -5.89
C GLU A 51 9.22 -10.29 -5.54
N GLU A 52 8.29 -9.56 -4.93
CA GLU A 52 8.51 -8.19 -4.48
C GLU A 52 9.56 -8.13 -3.35
N TYR A 53 9.49 -9.04 -2.38
CA TYR A 53 10.41 -9.10 -1.24
C TYR A 53 11.87 -9.31 -1.68
N PHE A 54 12.11 -10.22 -2.61
CA PHE A 54 13.44 -10.53 -3.14
C PHE A 54 13.84 -9.68 -4.35
N TRP A 55 13.04 -8.69 -4.73
CA TRP A 55 13.34 -7.85 -5.88
C TRP A 55 14.60 -7.00 -5.68
N GLU A 56 15.50 -7.08 -6.66
CA GLU A 56 16.72 -6.27 -6.75
C GLU A 56 16.55 -5.24 -7.89
N PRO A 57 16.50 -3.94 -7.60
CA PRO A 57 16.27 -2.91 -8.63
C PRO A 57 17.45 -2.73 -9.59
N PHE A 58 18.66 -3.14 -9.20
CA PHE A 58 19.86 -3.13 -10.05
C PHE A 58 20.94 -4.05 -9.47
N ASP A 59 21.95 -4.36 -10.30
CA ASP A 59 23.08 -5.19 -9.88
C ASP A 59 23.88 -4.55 -8.74
N GLY A 60 24.32 -5.38 -7.79
CA GLY A 60 25.18 -4.94 -6.68
C GLY A 60 24.43 -4.40 -5.47
N CYS A 61 23.11 -4.58 -5.39
CA CYS A 61 22.35 -4.34 -4.17
C CYS A 61 22.76 -5.32 -3.05
N TRP A 62 22.67 -4.83 -1.81
CA TRP A 62 22.71 -5.68 -0.63
C TRP A 62 21.30 -6.22 -0.33
N THR A 63 21.18 -7.54 -0.23
CA THR A 63 19.90 -8.22 -0.01
C THR A 63 20.06 -9.38 0.98
N ILE A 64 19.00 -10.16 1.18
CA ILE A 64 19.05 -11.44 1.88
C ILE A 64 19.42 -12.54 0.89
N ARG A 65 20.56 -13.21 1.11
CA ARG A 65 21.09 -14.27 0.26
C ARG A 65 20.87 -15.63 0.91
N LYS A 66 20.58 -16.64 0.09
CA LYS A 66 20.58 -18.03 0.54
C LYS A 66 22.01 -18.51 0.80
N THR A 67 22.24 -19.12 1.95
CA THR A 67 23.53 -19.69 2.37
C THR A 67 23.41 -21.20 2.60
N GLY A 68 24.50 -21.86 2.97
CA GLY A 68 24.47 -23.28 3.35
C GLY A 68 23.64 -23.57 4.61
N ASP A 69 23.50 -22.56 5.48
CA ASP A 69 22.87 -22.67 6.80
C ASP A 69 21.52 -21.93 6.87
N GLY A 70 20.95 -21.53 5.73
CA GLY A 70 19.67 -20.82 5.66
C GLY A 70 19.77 -19.57 4.79
N PHE A 71 19.54 -18.41 5.40
CA PHE A 71 19.61 -17.12 4.75
C PHE A 71 20.42 -16.15 5.60
N ALA A 72 21.09 -15.19 4.97
CA ALA A 72 21.86 -14.16 5.64
C ALA A 72 21.83 -12.85 4.84
N PRO A 73 21.82 -11.69 5.52
CA PRO A 73 22.00 -10.41 4.84
C PRO A 73 23.41 -10.27 4.26
N ASP A 74 23.50 -9.63 3.10
CA ASP A 74 24.75 -9.10 2.59
C ASP A 74 25.30 -8.07 3.59
N MET A 75 26.47 -8.36 4.15
CA MET A 75 27.15 -7.51 5.13
C MET A 75 28.67 -7.67 5.03
N THR A 76 29.39 -6.63 5.41
CA THR A 76 30.87 -6.63 5.53
C THR A 76 31.26 -5.85 6.77
N ASP A 77 32.36 -6.23 7.44
CA ASP A 77 32.87 -5.52 8.63
C ASP A 77 33.09 -4.02 8.38
N ILE A 78 33.53 -3.66 7.18
CA ILE A 78 33.69 -2.28 6.71
C ILE A 78 32.87 -2.12 5.43
N PRO A 79 31.74 -1.40 5.46
CA PRO A 79 30.93 -1.16 4.28
C PRO A 79 31.74 -0.46 3.17
N PRO A 80 31.54 -0.82 1.89
CA PRO A 80 32.22 -0.15 0.79
C PRO A 80 31.73 1.30 0.65
N THR A 81 32.52 2.14 -0.03
CA THR A 81 32.17 3.54 -0.32
C THR A 81 32.04 3.75 -1.83
N PRO A 82 30.88 4.22 -2.34
CA PRO A 82 29.65 4.51 -1.60
C PRO A 82 28.98 3.24 -1.04
N SER A 83 28.18 3.40 0.01
CA SER A 83 27.40 2.28 0.58
C SER A 83 26.50 1.67 -0.48
N PRO A 84 26.38 0.33 -0.55
CA PRO A 84 25.50 -0.31 -1.52
C PRO A 84 24.05 0.00 -1.20
N PHE A 85 23.21 0.00 -2.24
CA PHE A 85 21.78 0.11 -2.07
C PHE A 85 21.22 -1.18 -1.47
N THR A 86 20.44 -1.09 -0.40
CA THR A 86 19.82 -2.26 0.24
C THR A 86 18.46 -2.56 -0.37
N THR A 87 17.96 -3.79 -0.30
CA THR A 87 16.63 -4.17 -0.86
C THR A 87 15.51 -4.12 0.18
N LEU A 88 14.29 -4.48 -0.22
CA LEU A 88 13.17 -4.71 0.71
C LEU A 88 13.52 -5.80 1.72
N ALA A 89 14.04 -6.93 1.26
CA ALA A 89 14.43 -8.03 2.13
C ALA A 89 15.45 -7.58 3.19
N TRP A 90 16.51 -6.90 2.77
CA TRP A 90 17.54 -6.42 3.69
C TRP A 90 16.98 -5.43 4.72
N ARG A 91 16.19 -4.43 4.28
CA ARG A 91 15.64 -3.42 5.18
C ARG A 91 14.64 -3.99 6.17
N ILE A 92 13.77 -4.92 5.77
CA ILE A 92 12.83 -5.55 6.69
C ILE A 92 13.57 -6.38 7.73
N THR A 93 14.59 -7.15 7.32
CA THR A 93 15.45 -7.89 8.27
C THR A 93 16.18 -6.93 9.22
N HIS A 94 16.70 -5.81 8.72
CA HIS A 94 17.33 -4.82 9.57
C HIS A 94 16.36 -4.21 10.60
N ILE A 95 15.12 -3.89 10.19
CA ILE A 95 14.08 -3.41 11.11
C ILE A 95 13.76 -4.46 12.19
N VAL A 96 13.69 -5.74 11.81
CA VAL A 96 13.48 -6.84 12.76
C VAL A 96 14.58 -6.85 13.82
N ASP A 97 15.84 -6.76 13.39
CA ASP A 97 17.00 -6.79 14.29
C ASP A 97 16.97 -5.59 15.27
N ILE A 98 16.84 -4.35 14.77
CA ILE A 98 16.89 -3.15 15.62
C ILE A 98 15.81 -3.14 16.71
N LEU A 99 14.63 -3.72 16.46
CA LEU A 99 13.50 -3.68 17.39
C LEU A 99 13.68 -4.67 18.55
N GLN A 100 14.23 -5.85 18.28
CA GLN A 100 14.26 -6.96 19.24
C GLN A 100 15.65 -7.28 19.79
N GLU A 101 16.72 -6.68 19.25
CA GLU A 101 18.08 -6.85 19.76
C GLU A 101 18.15 -6.68 21.29
N ASP A 102 19.00 -7.47 21.95
CA ASP A 102 19.12 -7.47 23.41
C ASP A 102 19.43 -6.09 24.01
N ARG A 103 20.04 -5.18 23.23
CA ARG A 103 20.25 -3.79 23.64
C ARG A 103 18.95 -3.04 23.93
N THR A 104 17.84 -3.39 23.27
CA THR A 104 16.52 -2.77 23.53
C THR A 104 15.89 -3.22 24.86
N ALA A 105 16.53 -4.11 25.62
CA ALA A 105 16.25 -4.38 27.03
C ALA A 105 17.40 -3.91 27.93
N THR A 106 18.62 -4.35 27.62
CA THR A 106 19.78 -4.17 28.51
C THR A 106 20.23 -2.71 28.66
N TRP A 107 20.10 -1.87 27.63
CA TRP A 107 20.46 -0.45 27.74
C TRP A 107 19.45 0.32 28.59
N PHE A 108 18.20 -0.13 28.65
CA PHE A 108 17.22 0.31 29.65
C PHE A 108 17.40 -0.34 31.02
N GLY A 109 18.34 -1.28 31.15
CA GLY A 109 18.70 -1.90 32.44
C GLY A 109 17.76 -3.03 32.84
N HIS A 110 16.98 -3.51 31.87
CA HIS A 110 16.09 -4.64 32.03
C HIS A 110 16.82 -5.91 31.60
N GLU A 111 16.43 -7.05 32.17
CA GLU A 111 16.95 -8.34 31.74
C GLU A 111 16.35 -8.75 30.38
N VAL A 112 17.15 -9.42 29.56
CA VAL A 112 16.65 -10.03 28.32
C VAL A 112 15.71 -11.18 28.71
N ASN A 113 14.47 -11.13 28.23
CA ASN A 113 13.53 -12.22 28.40
C ASN A 113 13.85 -13.34 27.39
N PRO A 114 14.25 -14.55 27.82
CA PRO A 114 14.58 -15.63 26.89
C PRO A 114 13.42 -16.06 25.99
N ALA A 115 12.18 -15.81 26.42
CA ALA A 115 10.98 -16.10 25.63
C ALA A 115 10.80 -15.16 24.44
N ASP A 116 11.51 -14.02 24.41
CA ASP A 116 11.47 -13.10 23.26
C ASP A 116 12.12 -13.74 22.03
N GLY A 117 13.14 -14.58 22.22
CA GLY A 117 13.83 -15.28 21.13
C GLY A 117 14.43 -14.35 20.07
N GLN A 118 14.94 -14.94 18.99
CA GLN A 118 15.38 -14.23 17.79
C GLN A 118 14.87 -15.02 16.57
N PRO A 119 13.92 -14.49 15.77
CA PRO A 119 13.52 -15.12 14.53
C PRO A 119 14.73 -15.31 13.60
N PRO A 120 14.79 -16.41 12.82
CA PRO A 120 15.81 -16.56 11.80
C PRO A 120 15.65 -15.49 10.72
N VAL A 121 16.72 -15.27 9.95
CA VAL A 121 16.64 -14.42 8.75
C VAL A 121 15.57 -14.98 7.81
N PRO A 122 14.54 -14.20 7.44
CA PRO A 122 13.40 -14.71 6.70
C PRO A 122 13.74 -15.29 5.33
N ALA A 123 13.17 -16.44 5.01
CA ALA A 123 13.30 -17.11 3.71
C ALA A 123 12.17 -16.75 2.72
N SER A 124 11.16 -16.00 3.18
CA SER A 124 10.01 -15.58 2.38
C SER A 124 9.44 -14.26 2.90
N ALA A 125 8.59 -13.62 2.09
CA ALA A 125 7.83 -12.43 2.49
C ALA A 125 6.93 -12.72 3.70
N ALA A 126 6.29 -13.89 3.73
CA ALA A 126 5.41 -14.30 4.82
C ALA A 126 6.17 -14.46 6.15
N GLU A 127 7.35 -15.07 6.10
CA GLU A 127 8.24 -15.15 7.27
C GLU A 127 8.74 -13.78 7.69
N ALA A 128 9.04 -12.90 6.73
CA ALA A 128 9.51 -11.54 7.03
C ALA A 128 8.44 -10.72 7.74
N LEU A 129 7.18 -10.81 7.30
CA LEU A 129 6.06 -10.16 7.99
C LEU A 129 5.83 -10.74 9.39
N THR A 130 5.99 -12.06 9.56
CA THR A 130 5.87 -12.72 10.86
C THR A 130 6.97 -12.27 11.83
N ALA A 131 8.21 -12.22 11.36
CA ALA A 131 9.35 -11.74 12.14
C ALA A 131 9.20 -10.25 12.50
N LEU A 132 8.69 -9.44 11.55
CA LEU A 132 8.42 -8.04 11.75
C LEU A 132 7.34 -7.82 12.82
N ASP A 133 6.21 -8.52 12.73
CA ASP A 133 5.13 -8.48 13.73
C ASP A 133 5.66 -8.88 15.13
N HIS A 134 6.41 -9.98 15.22
CA HIS A 134 7.04 -10.45 16.46
C HIS A 134 8.01 -9.43 17.06
N SER A 135 8.93 -8.90 16.25
CA SER A 135 9.95 -7.94 16.72
C SER A 135 9.31 -6.66 17.24
N TYR A 136 8.21 -6.21 16.62
CA TYR A 136 7.48 -5.05 17.09
C TYR A 136 6.73 -5.33 18.41
N ASP A 137 6.11 -6.50 18.57
CA ASP A 137 5.48 -6.89 19.84
C ASP A 137 6.51 -6.92 21.00
N VAL A 138 7.72 -7.40 20.73
CA VAL A 138 8.83 -7.38 21.69
C VAL A 138 9.21 -5.93 22.05
N TRP A 139 9.50 -5.10 21.04
CA TRP A 139 9.86 -3.70 21.23
C TRP A 139 8.78 -2.93 22.01
N ARG A 140 7.53 -3.03 21.55
CA ARG A 140 6.38 -2.33 22.12
C ARG A 140 6.17 -2.70 23.59
N ARG A 141 6.30 -3.98 23.93
CA ARG A 141 6.18 -4.45 25.32
C ARG A 141 7.31 -3.92 26.20
N ARG A 142 8.56 -3.91 25.70
CA ARG A 142 9.72 -3.34 26.42
C ARG A 142 9.53 -1.84 26.64
N LEU A 143 9.15 -1.09 25.61
CA LEU A 143 8.89 0.35 25.68
C LEU A 143 7.76 0.69 26.67
N ALA A 144 6.66 -0.07 26.65
CA ALA A 144 5.53 0.12 27.57
C ALA A 144 5.86 -0.21 29.04
N ALA A 145 6.93 -0.98 29.29
CA ALA A 145 7.39 -1.33 30.64
C ALA A 145 8.34 -0.27 31.25
N LEU A 146 8.79 0.72 30.47
CA LEU A 146 9.73 1.73 30.95
C LEU A 146 9.07 2.67 31.94
N SER A 147 9.76 2.87 33.06
CA SER A 147 9.49 3.94 34.02
C SER A 147 10.14 5.26 33.57
N GLN A 148 9.75 6.38 34.20
CA GLN A 148 10.42 7.66 33.96
C GLN A 148 11.91 7.63 34.39
N GLU A 149 12.25 6.86 35.42
CA GLU A 149 13.64 6.67 35.86
C GLU A 149 14.48 5.96 34.80
N ASP A 150 13.92 4.94 34.13
CA ASP A 150 14.58 4.25 33.02
C ASP A 150 14.88 5.20 31.84
N LEU A 151 13.98 6.16 31.61
CA LEU A 151 14.07 7.14 30.53
C LEU A 151 15.04 8.30 30.83
N ASP A 152 15.20 8.68 32.11
CA ASP A 152 16.03 9.82 32.52
C ASP A 152 17.46 9.43 32.88
N ARG A 153 17.71 8.16 33.23
CA ARG A 153 19.05 7.73 33.63
C ARG A 153 20.01 7.67 32.43
N PRO A 154 21.30 7.98 32.64
CA PRO A 154 22.33 7.67 31.65
C PRO A 154 22.36 6.18 31.31
N LEU A 155 22.62 5.84 30.05
CA LEU A 155 22.73 4.46 29.59
C LEU A 155 23.93 3.75 30.26
N GLY A 156 25.01 4.49 30.51
CA GLY A 156 26.21 3.99 31.17
C GLY A 156 27.16 3.21 30.26
N GLU A 157 28.19 2.60 30.85
CA GLU A 157 29.31 1.98 30.13
C GLU A 157 28.89 0.94 29.08
N ILE A 158 27.74 0.28 29.27
CA ILE A 158 27.19 -0.71 28.33
C ILE A 158 26.91 -0.13 26.93
N ALA A 159 26.61 1.16 26.85
CA ALA A 159 26.33 1.86 25.59
C ALA A 159 27.57 2.52 24.97
N ALA A 160 28.76 2.30 25.55
CA ALA A 160 30.05 2.74 25.06
C ALA A 160 30.08 4.23 24.62
N PRO A 161 30.22 4.62 23.33
CA PRO A 161 30.28 6.05 22.98
C PRO A 161 28.98 6.81 23.31
N TYR A 162 27.89 6.09 23.59
CA TYR A 162 26.59 6.65 23.96
C TYR A 162 26.33 6.61 25.47
N ALA A 163 27.34 6.33 26.31
CA ALA A 163 27.17 6.17 27.76
C ALA A 163 26.50 7.37 28.46
N ASP A 164 26.75 8.59 27.95
CA ASP A 164 26.21 9.85 28.49
C ASP A 164 24.80 10.20 27.96
N HIS A 165 24.28 9.44 26.97
CA HIS A 165 22.90 9.58 26.54
C HIS A 165 21.95 8.96 27.58
N ASP A 166 20.69 9.39 27.58
CA ASP A 166 19.65 8.83 28.44
C ASP A 166 18.76 7.83 27.71
N GLY A 167 17.90 7.13 28.47
CA GLY A 167 16.94 6.19 27.91
C GLY A 167 15.98 6.83 26.91
N THR A 168 15.61 8.11 27.10
CA THR A 168 14.75 8.85 26.17
C THR A 168 15.43 9.00 24.81
N ALA A 169 16.69 9.40 24.77
CA ALA A 169 17.48 9.51 23.54
C ALA A 169 17.61 8.16 22.83
N PHE A 170 17.80 7.07 23.59
CA PHE A 170 17.87 5.73 23.01
C PHE A 170 16.52 5.27 22.44
N ALA A 171 15.41 5.48 23.16
CA ALA A 171 14.08 5.16 22.65
C ALA A 171 13.74 5.95 21.37
N LEU A 172 14.11 7.24 21.33
CA LEU A 172 13.97 8.08 20.14
C LEU A 172 14.83 7.60 18.98
N HIS A 173 16.04 7.07 19.24
CA HIS A 173 16.87 6.48 18.20
C HIS A 173 16.21 5.25 17.57
N ILE A 174 15.72 4.29 18.38
CA ILE A 174 15.02 3.11 17.84
C ILE A 174 13.76 3.52 17.05
N LEU A 175 13.05 4.55 17.52
CA LEU A 175 11.92 5.12 16.78
C LEU A 175 12.32 5.77 15.46
N ASP A 176 13.43 6.50 15.43
CA ASP A 176 13.99 7.10 14.22
C ASP A 176 14.35 6.03 13.19
N GLU A 177 15.04 4.97 13.61
CA GLU A 177 15.39 3.83 12.75
C GLU A 177 14.14 3.15 12.17
N LEU A 178 13.11 2.90 12.98
CA LEU A 178 11.83 2.34 12.53
C LEU A 178 11.13 3.27 11.50
N ILE A 179 11.10 4.57 11.76
CA ILE A 179 10.47 5.55 10.87
C ILE A 179 11.26 5.68 9.56
N HIS A 180 12.58 5.79 9.66
CA HIS A 180 13.50 5.98 8.56
C HIS A 180 13.44 4.78 7.61
N HIS A 181 13.74 3.58 8.10
CA HIS A 181 13.74 2.39 7.26
C HIS A 181 12.33 1.97 6.85
N GLY A 182 11.31 2.24 7.68
CA GLY A 182 9.93 2.03 7.29
C GLY A 182 9.49 2.90 6.10
N ALA A 183 9.97 4.14 6.02
CA ALA A 183 9.74 5.02 4.88
C ALA A 183 10.50 4.55 3.62
N GLU A 184 11.72 4.06 3.77
CA GLU A 184 12.48 3.48 2.66
C GLU A 184 11.80 2.22 2.10
N VAL A 185 11.32 1.32 2.98
CA VAL A 185 10.52 0.15 2.60
C VAL A 185 9.27 0.57 1.82
N ALA A 186 8.55 1.58 2.31
CA ALA A 186 7.37 2.09 1.63
C ALA A 186 7.70 2.67 0.25
N THR A 187 8.81 3.39 0.11
CA THR A 187 9.26 3.99 -1.15
C THR A 187 9.69 2.95 -2.16
N LEU A 188 10.43 1.93 -1.72
CA LEU A 188 10.85 0.80 -2.55
C LEU A 188 9.66 0.01 -3.09
N ARG A 189 8.65 -0.22 -2.25
CA ARG A 189 7.39 -0.85 -2.63
C ARG A 189 6.65 -0.07 -3.70
N ASP A 190 6.57 1.26 -3.57
CA ASP A 190 5.98 2.12 -4.62
C ASP A 190 6.76 2.04 -5.93
N PHE A 191 8.10 1.98 -5.84
CA PHE A 191 8.95 1.86 -7.01
C PHE A 191 8.78 0.49 -7.70
N TYR A 192 8.71 -0.61 -6.94
CA TYR A 192 8.41 -1.93 -7.47
C TYR A 192 7.08 -1.93 -8.24
N ARG A 193 6.01 -1.47 -7.60
CA ARG A 193 4.66 -1.43 -8.20
C ARG A 193 4.58 -0.50 -9.41
N GLY A 194 5.33 0.60 -9.41
CA GLY A 194 5.42 1.50 -10.56
C GLY A 194 6.10 0.86 -11.77
N LEU A 195 7.08 -0.02 -11.55
CA LEU A 195 7.77 -0.78 -12.60
C LEU A 195 7.05 -2.07 -12.99
N HIS A 196 6.24 -2.62 -12.10
CA HIS A 196 5.43 -3.82 -12.29
C HIS A 196 3.95 -3.46 -12.11
N PRO A 197 3.38 -2.62 -12.99
CA PRO A 197 1.97 -2.30 -12.90
C PRO A 197 1.18 -3.60 -13.09
N GLU A 198 0.39 -3.97 -12.08
CA GLU A 198 -0.56 -5.06 -12.24
C GLU A 198 -1.51 -4.71 -13.38
N ASP A 199 -1.65 -5.60 -14.36
CA ASP A 199 -2.73 -5.45 -15.33
C ASP A 199 -4.04 -5.62 -14.56
N PRO A 200 -4.90 -4.58 -14.45
CA PRO A 200 -6.15 -4.67 -13.69
C PRO A 200 -7.13 -5.72 -14.23
N PHE A 201 -6.82 -6.33 -15.40
CA PHE A 201 -7.54 -7.45 -16.02
C PHE A 201 -6.80 -8.79 -15.87
N GLY A 202 -5.53 -8.80 -15.44
CA GLY A 202 -4.69 -9.98 -15.30
C GLY A 202 -5.31 -11.06 -14.40
N ALA A 203 -5.85 -10.66 -13.25
CA ALA A 203 -6.55 -11.56 -12.34
C ALA A 203 -7.78 -12.23 -12.97
N ALA A 204 -8.49 -11.55 -13.88
CA ALA A 204 -9.58 -12.17 -14.62
C ALA A 204 -9.07 -13.20 -15.63
N PHE A 205 -7.95 -12.94 -16.33
CA PHE A 205 -7.35 -13.92 -17.24
C PHE A 205 -6.76 -15.13 -16.52
N ALA A 206 -6.33 -14.96 -15.27
CA ALA A 206 -5.91 -16.05 -14.39
C ALA A 206 -7.08 -16.84 -13.79
N GLY A 207 -8.33 -16.38 -13.96
CA GLY A 207 -9.53 -16.99 -13.36
C GLY A 207 -9.68 -16.71 -11.86
N GLU A 208 -8.95 -15.73 -11.32
CA GLU A 208 -8.98 -15.33 -9.91
C GLU A 208 -10.12 -14.37 -9.59
N VAL A 209 -10.66 -13.69 -10.62
CA VAL A 209 -11.83 -12.82 -10.51
C VAL A 209 -12.93 -13.35 -11.43
N THR A 210 -14.10 -13.60 -10.85
CA THR A 210 -15.28 -14.05 -11.58
C THR A 210 -16.19 -12.89 -12.00
N PRO A 211 -17.06 -13.09 -13.01
CA PRO A 211 -18.11 -12.11 -13.34
C PRO A 211 -19.03 -11.76 -12.17
N ALA A 212 -19.24 -12.67 -11.20
CA ALA A 212 -20.08 -12.39 -10.05
C ALA A 212 -19.40 -11.43 -9.04
N GLU A 213 -18.08 -11.48 -8.93
CA GLU A 213 -17.30 -10.64 -8.00
C GLU A 213 -17.03 -9.25 -8.57
N ARG A 214 -16.78 -9.14 -9.88
CA ARG A 214 -16.53 -7.87 -10.57
C ARG A 214 -17.33 -7.78 -11.88
N PRO A 215 -18.66 -7.69 -11.82
CA PRO A 215 -19.52 -7.72 -13.02
C PRO A 215 -19.18 -6.61 -14.03
N THR A 216 -18.76 -5.45 -13.53
CA THR A 216 -18.46 -4.25 -14.32
C THR A 216 -17.09 -4.27 -15.01
N LEU A 217 -16.29 -5.33 -14.84
CA LEU A 217 -14.89 -5.38 -15.31
C LEU A 217 -14.74 -5.07 -16.81
N LEU A 218 -15.65 -5.58 -17.65
CA LEU A 218 -15.62 -5.35 -19.09
C LEU A 218 -15.88 -3.87 -19.42
N ALA A 219 -16.83 -3.22 -18.74
CA ALA A 219 -17.09 -1.79 -18.90
C ALA A 219 -15.94 -0.92 -18.34
N GLU A 220 -15.27 -1.36 -17.27
CA GLU A 220 -14.07 -0.71 -16.74
C GLU A 220 -12.88 -0.80 -17.71
N ALA A 221 -12.70 -1.94 -18.41
CA ALA A 221 -11.73 -2.06 -19.50
C ALA A 221 -12.00 -1.06 -20.63
N ALA A 222 -13.27 -0.89 -21.00
CA ALA A 222 -13.68 0.11 -21.97
C ALA A 222 -13.43 1.54 -21.47
N ALA A 223 -13.62 1.82 -20.18
CA ALA A 223 -13.35 3.14 -19.59
C ALA A 223 -11.84 3.47 -19.60
N ALA A 224 -11.00 2.45 -19.39
CA ALA A 224 -9.55 2.53 -19.53
C ALA A 224 -9.07 2.50 -20.99
N GLN A 225 -9.98 2.40 -21.97
CA GLN A 225 -9.70 2.24 -23.40
C GLN A 225 -8.80 1.05 -23.75
N ARG A 226 -8.84 0.00 -22.92
CA ARG A 226 -8.16 -1.28 -23.16
C ARG A 226 -9.02 -2.16 -24.05
N TRP A 227 -9.17 -1.74 -25.31
CA TRP A 227 -10.00 -2.41 -26.30
C TRP A 227 -9.53 -3.83 -26.63
N ASP A 228 -8.23 -4.07 -26.48
CA ASP A 228 -7.53 -5.33 -26.72
C ASP A 228 -8.06 -6.48 -25.84
N VAL A 229 -8.50 -6.18 -24.62
CA VAL A 229 -8.95 -7.20 -23.66
C VAL A 229 -10.44 -7.49 -23.70
N ILE A 230 -11.24 -6.62 -24.33
CA ILE A 230 -12.71 -6.75 -24.36
C ILE A 230 -13.16 -8.12 -24.88
N PRO A 231 -12.58 -8.68 -25.97
CA PRO A 231 -12.97 -10.00 -26.45
C PRO A 231 -12.71 -11.11 -25.45
N GLN A 232 -11.55 -11.08 -24.79
CA GLN A 232 -11.17 -12.10 -23.80
C GLN A 232 -12.07 -12.04 -22.56
N LEU A 233 -12.36 -10.83 -22.05
CA LEU A 233 -13.29 -10.66 -20.92
C LEU A 233 -14.69 -11.16 -21.28
N ALA A 234 -15.19 -10.90 -22.49
CA ALA A 234 -16.47 -11.43 -22.94
C ALA A 234 -16.44 -12.97 -23.05
N ASP A 235 -15.33 -13.57 -23.52
CA ASP A 235 -15.16 -15.02 -23.59
C ASP A 235 -15.11 -15.70 -22.22
N LEU A 236 -14.65 -14.97 -21.20
CA LEU A 236 -14.68 -15.39 -19.79
C LEU A 236 -16.06 -15.20 -19.13
N GLY A 237 -17.05 -14.69 -19.86
CA GLY A 237 -18.43 -14.54 -19.40
C GLY A 237 -18.72 -13.25 -18.63
N PHE A 238 -17.84 -12.24 -18.69
CA PHE A 238 -18.16 -10.91 -18.15
C PHE A 238 -19.26 -10.26 -19.01
N GLY A 239 -20.25 -9.65 -18.35
CA GLY A 239 -21.44 -9.12 -19.00
C GLY A 239 -21.13 -7.94 -19.93
N LEU A 240 -21.74 -7.94 -21.12
CA LEU A 240 -21.56 -6.88 -22.12
C LEU A 240 -22.28 -5.58 -21.74
N ASP A 241 -23.35 -5.72 -20.95
CA ASP A 241 -24.33 -4.66 -20.65
C ASP A 241 -24.21 -4.12 -19.21
N GLU A 242 -23.20 -4.60 -18.47
CA GLU A 242 -22.88 -4.10 -17.14
C GLU A 242 -22.44 -2.64 -17.21
N LYS A 243 -22.86 -1.86 -16.20
CA LYS A 243 -22.65 -0.42 -16.17
C LYS A 243 -21.55 -0.05 -15.20
N THR A 244 -20.62 0.82 -15.62
CA THR A 244 -19.68 1.46 -14.69
C THR A 244 -20.43 2.22 -13.59
N THR A 245 -19.70 2.68 -12.57
CA THR A 245 -20.24 3.55 -11.51
C THR A 245 -20.87 4.83 -12.06
N ASP A 246 -20.46 5.28 -13.25
CA ASP A 246 -21.04 6.42 -13.97
C ASP A 246 -22.29 6.08 -14.79
N GLY A 247 -22.68 4.80 -14.82
CA GLY A 247 -23.87 4.31 -15.52
C GLY A 247 -23.67 3.96 -16.99
N PHE A 248 -22.42 3.76 -17.45
CA PHE A 248 -22.13 3.54 -18.87
C PHE A 248 -21.75 2.08 -19.15
N THR A 249 -22.25 1.52 -20.25
CA THR A 249 -21.82 0.21 -20.75
C THR A 249 -20.55 0.33 -21.60
N ALA A 250 -19.90 -0.80 -21.87
CA ALA A 250 -18.75 -0.83 -22.78
C ALA A 250 -19.11 -0.30 -24.19
N ALA A 251 -20.33 -0.54 -24.65
CA ALA A 251 -20.81 -0.07 -25.95
C ALA A 251 -20.90 1.46 -26.01
N HIS A 252 -21.39 2.12 -24.96
CA HIS A 252 -21.39 3.59 -24.86
C HIS A 252 -19.97 4.14 -24.99
N LEU A 253 -19.05 3.59 -24.19
CA LEU A 253 -17.66 4.04 -24.11
C LEU A 253 -16.92 3.83 -25.44
N ALA A 254 -17.09 2.67 -26.08
CA ALA A 254 -16.53 2.39 -27.39
C ALA A 254 -17.11 3.33 -28.47
N ALA A 255 -18.42 3.56 -28.45
CA ALA A 255 -19.10 4.44 -29.40
C ALA A 255 -18.67 5.90 -29.28
N GLY A 256 -18.55 6.43 -28.06
CA GLY A 256 -18.08 7.80 -27.83
C GLY A 256 -16.60 8.02 -28.18
N ASN A 257 -15.77 6.98 -28.06
CA ASN A 257 -14.35 7.04 -28.43
C ASN A 257 -14.08 6.70 -29.90
N GLY A 258 -15.08 6.21 -30.64
CA GLY A 258 -14.92 5.85 -32.06
C GLY A 258 -14.20 4.51 -32.27
N ALA A 259 -14.20 3.63 -31.27
CA ALA A 259 -13.59 2.30 -31.33
C ALA A 259 -14.46 1.34 -32.15
N LEU A 260 -14.52 1.56 -33.47
CA LEU A 260 -15.46 0.88 -34.38
C LEU A 260 -15.38 -0.63 -34.29
N GLU A 261 -14.17 -1.21 -34.25
CA GLU A 261 -14.00 -2.66 -34.19
C GLU A 261 -14.52 -3.25 -32.87
N THR A 262 -14.36 -2.54 -31.75
CA THR A 262 -14.97 -2.93 -30.47
C THR A 262 -16.49 -2.82 -30.54
N VAL A 263 -17.04 -1.78 -31.16
CA VAL A 263 -18.50 -1.67 -31.36
C VAL A 263 -19.02 -2.84 -32.21
N ARG A 264 -18.34 -3.18 -33.33
CA ARG A 264 -18.68 -4.34 -34.16
C ARG A 264 -18.65 -5.64 -33.36
N PHE A 265 -17.62 -5.82 -32.54
CA PHE A 265 -17.49 -6.97 -31.67
C PHE A 265 -18.66 -7.07 -30.69
N LEU A 266 -18.97 -5.99 -29.96
CA LEU A 266 -20.04 -5.96 -28.96
C LEU A 266 -21.41 -6.23 -29.59
N VAL A 267 -21.68 -5.62 -30.76
CA VAL A 267 -22.90 -5.90 -31.54
C VAL A 267 -22.96 -7.35 -31.98
N GLY A 268 -21.86 -7.90 -32.50
CA GLY A 268 -21.77 -9.30 -32.91
C GLY A 268 -21.97 -10.31 -31.76
N ARG A 269 -21.73 -9.88 -30.52
CA ARG A 269 -21.98 -10.66 -29.29
C ARG A 269 -23.35 -10.38 -28.64
N GLY A 270 -24.16 -9.50 -29.23
CA GLY A 270 -25.52 -9.23 -28.79
C GLY A 270 -25.66 -8.23 -27.64
N ALA A 271 -24.72 -7.30 -27.48
CA ALA A 271 -24.85 -6.21 -26.50
C ALA A 271 -26.13 -5.37 -26.73
N ASP A 272 -26.80 -4.97 -25.66
CA ASP A 272 -28.01 -4.14 -25.72
C ASP A 272 -27.64 -2.68 -25.99
N LEU A 273 -27.82 -2.28 -27.25
CA LEU A 273 -27.55 -0.92 -27.72
C LEU A 273 -28.61 0.11 -27.29
N SER A 274 -29.75 -0.33 -26.74
CA SER A 274 -30.87 0.53 -26.35
C SER A 274 -30.76 1.09 -24.94
N ILE A 275 -29.82 0.55 -24.14
CA ILE A 275 -29.51 1.07 -22.81
C ILE A 275 -29.13 2.54 -22.94
N THR A 276 -29.70 3.39 -22.09
CA THR A 276 -29.38 4.81 -22.05
C THR A 276 -28.51 5.19 -20.85
N ASP A 277 -27.72 6.23 -21.05
CA ASP A 277 -26.93 6.85 -20.00
C ASP A 277 -27.80 7.68 -19.03
N PRO A 278 -27.41 7.79 -17.74
CA PRO A 278 -28.24 8.46 -16.74
C PRO A 278 -28.28 9.99 -16.84
N ARG A 279 -27.36 10.63 -17.59
CA ARG A 279 -27.19 12.09 -17.61
C ARG A 279 -27.97 12.73 -18.75
N PHE A 280 -27.91 12.14 -19.93
CA PHE A 280 -28.49 12.70 -21.15
C PHE A 280 -29.58 11.82 -21.74
N ASN A 281 -29.82 10.64 -21.16
CA ASN A 281 -30.73 9.64 -21.70
C ASN A 281 -30.39 9.30 -23.16
N ALA A 282 -29.10 9.31 -23.51
CA ALA A 282 -28.61 8.93 -24.81
C ALA A 282 -28.24 7.45 -24.81
N ASP A 283 -28.64 6.75 -25.86
CA ASP A 283 -28.22 5.37 -26.12
C ASP A 283 -26.84 5.32 -26.79
N VAL A 284 -26.41 4.13 -27.22
CA VAL A 284 -25.09 3.93 -27.85
C VAL A 284 -24.95 4.74 -29.15
N LEU A 285 -26.02 4.85 -29.95
CA LEU A 285 -26.02 5.67 -31.16
C LEU A 285 -25.96 7.16 -30.82
N GLY A 286 -26.71 7.61 -29.82
CA GLY A 286 -26.69 8.99 -29.33
C GLY A 286 -25.30 9.42 -28.86
N TRP A 287 -24.56 8.51 -28.21
CA TRP A 287 -23.14 8.74 -27.88
C TRP A 287 -22.26 8.90 -29.11
N ALA A 288 -22.36 7.99 -30.09
CA ALA A 288 -21.60 8.10 -31.33
C ALA A 288 -21.88 9.43 -32.07
N GLN A 289 -23.15 9.87 -32.09
CA GLN A 289 -23.57 11.13 -32.71
C GLN A 289 -23.03 12.35 -31.95
N TRP A 290 -23.19 12.37 -30.62
CA TRP A 290 -22.73 13.47 -29.77
C TRP A 290 -21.22 13.72 -29.91
N PHE A 291 -20.44 12.63 -29.88
CA PHE A 291 -18.98 12.68 -30.05
C PHE A 291 -18.53 12.68 -31.51
N LYS A 292 -19.48 12.74 -32.47
CA LYS A 292 -19.24 12.87 -33.92
C LYS A 292 -18.37 11.76 -34.50
N ARG A 293 -18.61 10.51 -34.09
CA ARG A 293 -17.90 9.31 -34.57
C ARG A 293 -18.58 8.77 -35.82
N ALA A 294 -18.34 9.41 -36.96
CA ALA A 294 -19.04 9.17 -38.22
C ALA A 294 -19.09 7.67 -38.63
N ASP A 295 -17.97 6.96 -38.54
CA ASP A 295 -17.92 5.55 -38.94
C ASP A 295 -18.73 4.64 -38.01
N VAL A 296 -18.76 4.96 -36.71
CA VAL A 296 -19.58 4.24 -35.73
C VAL A 296 -21.07 4.54 -35.93
N VAL A 297 -21.42 5.81 -36.18
CA VAL A 297 -22.80 6.22 -36.48
C VAL A 297 -23.32 5.46 -37.70
N ALA A 298 -22.55 5.49 -38.81
CA ALA A 298 -22.93 4.80 -40.04
C ALA A 298 -23.11 3.29 -39.83
N PHE A 299 -22.24 2.67 -39.02
CA PHE A 299 -22.38 1.26 -38.67
C PHE A 299 -23.64 0.98 -37.84
N LEU A 300 -23.88 1.75 -36.76
CA LEU A 300 -25.02 1.53 -35.86
C LEU A 300 -26.37 1.76 -36.54
N GLU A 301 -26.48 2.75 -37.44
CA GLU A 301 -27.68 2.99 -38.24
C GLU A 301 -28.01 1.83 -39.19
N ASP A 302 -26.98 1.23 -39.81
CA ASP A 302 -27.13 0.02 -40.64
C ASP A 302 -27.65 -1.17 -39.80
N GLN A 303 -27.18 -1.33 -38.56
CA GLN A 303 -27.67 -2.39 -37.66
C GLN A 303 -29.13 -2.17 -37.24
N GLY A 304 -29.51 -0.93 -36.91
CA GLY A 304 -30.90 -0.59 -36.55
C GLY A 304 -31.91 -0.81 -37.69
N THR A 305 -31.44 -0.75 -38.95
CA THR A 305 -32.28 -1.03 -40.13
C THR A 305 -32.48 -2.53 -40.35
N LYS A 306 -31.52 -3.37 -39.94
CA LYS A 306 -31.57 -4.85 -40.08
C LYS A 306 -32.38 -5.55 -39.00
N ALA A 307 -32.64 -4.90 -37.87
CA ALA A 307 -33.41 -5.44 -36.76
C ALA A 307 -34.94 -5.17 -36.85
N ARG A 308 -35.40 -4.48 -37.90
CA ARG A 308 -36.82 -4.19 -38.19
C ARG A 308 -37.34 -5.04 -39.35
#